data_AF-A0A843IQT1-F1
#
_entry.id   AF-A0A843IQT1-F1
#
_cell.length_a   1.000
_cell.length_b   1.000
_cell.length_c   1.000
_cell.angle_alpha   90.00
_cell.angle_beta   90.00
_cell.angle_gamma   90.00
#
_symmetry.space_group_name_H-M   'P 1'
#
loop_
_entity.id
_entity.type
_entity.pdbx_description
1 polymer ?
#
loop_
_entity_poly.entity_id
_entity_poly.type
_entity_poly.pdbx_seq_one_letter_code
_entity_poly.pdbx_strand_id
1 'polypeptide(L)' 'MNIEEKTKVRNQGEISLITTIPKTYVKALNIESGDSMQWILDTETESLKLKIYKKEK' A
#
# COMPACT_ATOMS: atom_id res chain seq x y z
N MET A 1 8.62 15.48 2.95
CA MET A 1 9.56 14.51 2.34
C MET A 1 8.76 13.72 1.32
N ASN A 2 9.23 13.64 0.08
CA ASN A 2 8.60 12.82 -0.95
C ASN A 2 9.46 11.57 -1.14
N ILE A 3 8.86 10.38 -0.96
CA ILE A 3 9.54 9.09 -1.10
C ILE A 3 8.93 8.38 -2.31
N GLU A 4 9.74 8.10 -3.32
CA GLU A 4 9.34 7.39 -4.53
C GLU A 4 10.16 6.10 -4.67
N GLU A 5 9.47 4.97 -4.90
CA GLU A 5 10.09 3.65 -5.07
C GLU A 5 9.37 2.91 -6.21
N LYS A 6 10.13 2.42 -7.18
CA LYS A 6 9.61 1.58 -8.28
C LYS A 6 9.85 0.12 -7.94
N THR A 7 8.77 -0.67 -7.83
CA THR A 7 8.85 -2.11 -7.58
C THR A 7 8.25 -2.88 -8.77
N LYS A 8 8.72 -4.10 -9.00
CA LYS A 8 8.15 -4.99 -10.01
C LYS A 8 7.01 -5.80 -9.41
N VAL A 9 5.93 -5.97 -10.15
CA VAL A 9 4.85 -6.89 -9.79
C VAL A 9 5.41 -8.31 -9.74
N ARG A 10 5.14 -9.03 -8.65
CA ARG A 10 5.49 -10.45 -8.47
C ARG A 10 4.23 -11.22 -8.08
N ASN A 11 3.93 -12.27 -8.83
CA ASN A 11 2.78 -13.14 -8.54
C ASN A 11 3.23 -14.28 -7.61
N GLN A 12 2.47 -14.55 -6.55
CA GLN A 12 2.65 -15.75 -5.72
C GLN A 12 1.55 -16.76 -6.01
N GLY A 13 1.80 -17.67 -6.96
CA GLY A 13 0.86 -18.74 -7.33
C GLY A 13 -0.44 -18.22 -7.95
N GLU A 14 -1.57 -18.86 -7.59
CA GLU A 14 -2.94 -18.52 -8.06
C GLU A 14 -3.62 -17.43 -7.21
N ILE A 15 -2.96 -16.93 -6.15
CA ILE A 15 -3.57 -16.00 -5.20
C ILE A 15 -3.45 -14.58 -5.75
N SER A 16 -4.59 -13.89 -5.85
CA SER A 16 -4.68 -12.46 -6.10
C SER A 16 -3.73 -11.70 -5.17
N LEU A 17 -2.75 -11.01 -5.76
CA LEU A 17 -1.66 -10.27 -5.13
C LEU A 17 -1.98 -9.74 -3.71
N ILE A 18 -1.30 -10.26 -2.69
CA ILE A 18 -1.14 -9.53 -1.42
C ILE A 18 -0.14 -8.43 -1.71
N THR A 19 -0.60 -7.20 -1.99
CA THR A 19 0.30 -6.07 -2.25
C THR A 19 1.24 -5.89 -1.06
N THR A 20 2.54 -6.05 -1.31
CA THR A 20 3.57 -5.80 -0.29
C THR A 20 3.83 -4.31 -0.22
N ILE A 21 3.68 -3.72 0.97
CA ILE A 21 4.03 -2.32 1.21
C ILE A 21 5.53 -2.25 1.55
N PRO A 22 6.33 -1.46 0.82
CA PRO A 22 7.74 -1.25 1.15
C PRO A 22 7.95 -0.87 2.62
N LYS A 23 8.96 -1.46 3.27
CA LYS A 23 9.28 -1.19 4.69
C LYS A 23 9.52 0.29 4.96
N THR A 24 10.06 1.01 3.97
CA THR A 24 10.27 2.46 4.03
C THR A 24 8.97 3.21 4.27
N TYR A 25 7.89 2.84 3.56
CA TYR A 25 6.58 3.47 3.72
C TYR A 25 5.91 3.08 5.03
N VAL A 26 6.06 1.81 5.46
CA VAL A 26 5.58 1.35 6.78
C VAL A 26 6.16 2.21 7.90
N LYS A 27 7.48 2.46 7.87
CA LYS A 27 8.15 3.32 8.85
C LYS A 27 7.74 4.78 8.73
N ALA A 28 7.71 5.33 7.51
CA ALA A 28 7.39 6.73 7.28
C ALA A 28 5.93 7.09 7.69
N LEU A 29 4.99 6.15 7.51
CA LEU A 29 3.58 6.32 7.83
C LEU A 29 3.19 5.71 9.19
N ASN A 30 4.17 5.21 9.94
CA ASN A 30 4.00 4.47 11.20
C ASN A 30 2.88 3.42 11.14
N ILE A 31 2.81 2.64 10.06
CA ILE A 31 1.75 1.62 9.87
C ILE A 31 1.97 0.49 10.87
N GLU A 32 0.92 0.14 11.60
CA GLU A 32 0.96 -0.90 12.62
C GLU A 32 -0.05 -2.02 12.34
N SER A 33 0.14 -3.17 12.98
CA SER A 33 -0.87 -4.23 12.97
C SER A 33 -2.17 -3.72 13.58
N GLY A 34 -3.27 -3.94 12.86
CA GLY A 34 -4.61 -3.46 13.18
C GLY A 34 -5.02 -2.17 12.47
N ASP A 35 -4.08 -1.44 11.86
CA ASP A 35 -4.44 -0.33 10.97
C ASP A 35 -5.24 -0.83 9.75
N SER A 36 -6.18 -0.02 9.29
CA SER A 36 -6.98 -0.30 8.10
C SER A 36 -6.43 0.43 6.88
N MET A 37 -6.66 -0.13 5.69
CA MET A 37 -6.17 0.45 4.43
C MET A 37 -7.27 0.47 3.39
N GLN A 38 -7.36 1.57 2.64
CA GLN A 38 -8.27 1.71 1.50
C GLN A 38 -7.47 1.91 0.21
N TRP A 39 -7.76 1.06 -0.78
CA TRP A 39 -7.26 1.18 -2.14
C TRP A 39 -8.27 1.95 -2.99
N ILE A 40 -7.79 2.97 -3.70
CA ILE A 40 -8.62 3.79 -4.59
C ILE A 40 -7.97 3.73 -5.97
N LEU A 41 -8.58 2.97 -6.89
CA LEU A 41 -8.17 2.89 -8.29
C LEU A 41 -8.86 4.01 -9.08
N ASP A 42 -8.07 4.82 -9.74
CA ASP A 42 -8.51 5.76 -10.76
C ASP A 42 -8.13 5.16 -12.13
N THR A 43 -9.15 4.73 -12.88
CA THR A 43 -8.96 4.09 -14.18
C THR A 43 -8.72 5.07 -15.31
N GLU A 44 -9.03 6.35 -15.13
CA GLU A 44 -8.77 7.38 -16.14
C GLU A 44 -7.29 7.78 -16.14
N THR A 45 -6.71 7.91 -14.95
CA THR A 45 -5.29 8.25 -14.76
C THR A 45 -4.39 7.05 -14.55
N GLU A 46 -4.94 5.83 -14.59
CA GLU A 46 -4.25 4.56 -14.32
C GLU A 46 -3.47 4.60 -12.99
N SER A 47 -4.02 5.29 -11.98
CA SER A 47 -3.36 5.52 -10.71
C SER A 47 -4.04 4.77 -9.56
N LEU A 48 -3.23 4.22 -8.65
CA LEU A 48 -3.70 3.56 -7.44
C LEU A 48 -3.24 4.37 -6.22
N LYS A 49 -4.20 4.88 -5.46
CA LYS A 49 -3.94 5.60 -4.20
C LYS A 49 -4.23 4.69 -3.03
N LEU A 50 -3.31 4.66 -2.06
CA LEU A 50 -3.49 3.96 -0.79
C LEU A 50 -3.73 4.97 0.33
N LYS A 51 -4.81 4.82 1.08
CA LYS A 51 -5.07 5.58 2.32
C LYS A 51 -4.93 4.65 3.52
N ILE A 52 -4.24 5.13 4.55
CA ILE A 52 -4.07 4.41 5.82
C ILE A 52 -4.97 5.05 6.87
N TYR A 53 -5.74 4.23 7.57
CA TYR A 53 -6.57 4.62 8.71
C TYR A 53 -6.00 3.97 9.96
N LYS A 54 -5.67 4.80 10.94
CA LYS A 54 -5.14 4.30 12.21
C LYS A 54 -6.22 3.58 12.98
N LYS A 55 -5.87 2.44 13.59
CA LYS A 55 -6.78 1.79 14.53
C LYS A 55 -7.18 2.76 15.63
N GLU A 56 -8.46 2.74 15.99
CA GLU A 56 -8.93 3.45 17.18
C GLU A 56 -8.36 2.75 18.43
N LYS A 57 -7.94 3.54 19.42
CA LYS A 57 -7.36 3.05 20.68
C LYS A 57 -8.44 2.71 21.69
#